data_AF-A0A7W0RGU6-F1
#
_entry.id   AF-A0A7W0RGU6-F1
#
_cell.length_a   1.000
_cell.length_b   1.000
_cell.length_c   1.000
_cell.angle_alpha   90.00
_cell.angle_beta   90.00
_cell.angle_gamma   90.00
#
_symmetry.space_group_name_H-M   'P 1'
#
loop_
_entity.id
_entity.type
_entity.pdbx_description
1 polymer ?
#
loop_
_entity_poly.entity_id
_entity_poly.type
_entity_poly.pdbx_seq_one_letter_code
_entity_poly.pdbx_strand_id
1 'polypeptide(L)'
;MPSPRQLTTAFALGRLAFGAGLMARPERVASGWVGKDAERGAVKIVLRGLGARDVALSAGALAARGDEDRLAHWIAAAIGCDLSDVVSTLAAPPDSLPGNARWGTVALGGGAALAGALLLAEIKR
;
A
#
# COMPACT_ATOMS: atom_id res chain seq x y z
N MET A 1 -2.76 -20.60 -16.09
CA MET A 1 -2.30 -19.37 -15.42
C MET A 1 -3.48 -18.76 -14.67
N PRO A 2 -3.29 -18.15 -13.49
CA PRO A 2 -4.38 -17.49 -12.76
C PRO A 2 -5.01 -16.38 -13.60
N SER A 3 -6.32 -16.16 -13.47
CA SER A 3 -7.01 -15.09 -14.21
C SER A 3 -6.64 -13.70 -13.66
N PRO A 4 -6.80 -12.62 -14.46
CA PRO A 4 -6.56 -11.25 -13.98
C PRO A 4 -7.32 -10.92 -12.69
N ARG A 5 -8.54 -11.44 -12.57
CA ARG A 5 -9.38 -11.30 -11.36
C ARG A 5 -8.78 -12.02 -10.16
N GLN A 6 -8.24 -13.23 -10.33
CA GLN A 6 -7.56 -13.96 -9.25
C GLN A 6 -6.30 -13.24 -8.80
N LEU A 7 -5.49 -12.73 -9.74
CA LEU A 7 -4.30 -11.94 -9.45
C LEU A 7 -4.64 -10.64 -8.71
N THR A 8 -5.68 -9.92 -9.15
CA THR A 8 -6.14 -8.70 -8.50
C THR A 8 -6.69 -8.97 -7.09
N THR A 9 -7.41 -10.08 -6.91
CA THR A 9 -7.90 -10.50 -5.59
C THR A 9 -6.73 -10.84 -4.66
N ALA A 10 -5.73 -11.59 -5.14
CA ALA A 10 -4.53 -11.92 -4.37
C ALA A 10 -3.74 -10.65 -3.98
N PHE A 11 -3.60 -9.71 -4.91
CA PHE A 11 -2.98 -8.40 -4.67
C PHE A 11 -3.72 -7.63 -3.57
N ALA A 12 -5.06 -7.54 -3.64
CA ALA A 12 -5.88 -6.88 -2.63
C ALA A 12 -5.78 -7.58 -1.26
N LEU A 13 -5.74 -8.91 -1.21
CA LEU A 13 -5.55 -9.65 0.04
C LEU A 13 -4.17 -9.41 0.67
N GLY A 14 -3.11 -9.33 -0.15
CA GLY A 14 -1.77 -9.00 0.34
C GLY A 14 -1.71 -7.62 0.98
N ARG A 15 -2.31 -6.62 0.33
CA ARG A 15 -2.44 -5.26 0.88
C ARG A 15 -3.29 -5.21 2.14
N LEU A 16 -4.41 -5.94 2.17
CA LEU A 16 -5.26 -6.07 3.35
C LEU A 16 -4.46 -6.61 4.53
N ALA A 17 -3.67 -7.67 4.32
CA ALA A 17 -2.84 -8.27 5.34
C ALA A 17 -1.75 -7.31 5.84
N PHE A 18 -1.09 -6.58 4.92
CA PHE A 18 -0.10 -5.56 5.26
C PHE A 18 -0.72 -4.43 6.10
N GLY A 19 -1.85 -3.87 5.67
CA GLY A 19 -2.55 -2.80 6.38
C GLY A 19 -3.07 -3.24 7.76
N ALA A 20 -3.64 -4.44 7.85
CA ALA A 20 -4.05 -5.02 9.13
C ALA A 20 -2.85 -5.25 10.07
N GLY A 21 -1.71 -5.67 9.52
CA GLY A 21 -0.45 -5.79 10.26
C GLY A 21 0.03 -4.46 10.83
N LEU A 22 -0.01 -3.38 10.03
CA LEU A 22 0.32 -2.02 10.48
C LEU A 22 -0.65 -1.52 11.57
N MET A 23 -1.93 -1.87 11.50
CA MET A 23 -2.90 -1.51 12.54
C MET A 23 -2.61 -2.24 13.87
N ALA A 24 -2.36 -3.54 13.80
CA ALA A 24 -2.23 -4.39 14.97
C ALA A 24 -0.86 -4.25 15.65
N ARG A 25 0.23 -4.32 14.87
CA ARG A 25 1.62 -4.35 15.36
C ARG A 25 2.54 -3.48 14.48
N PRO A 26 2.33 -2.15 14.45
CA PRO A 26 3.06 -1.23 13.59
C PRO A 26 4.58 -1.35 13.78
N GLU A 27 5.05 -1.48 15.01
CA GLU A 27 6.49 -1.60 15.31
C GLU A 27 7.14 -2.82 14.65
N ARG A 28 6.42 -3.93 14.51
CA ARG A 28 6.98 -5.16 13.91
C ARG A 28 6.99 -5.10 12.39
N VAL A 29 5.94 -4.52 11.81
CA VAL A 29 5.78 -4.45 10.36
C VAL A 29 6.65 -3.34 9.77
N ALA A 30 6.80 -2.22 10.48
CA ALA A 30 7.51 -1.04 9.98
C ALA A 30 8.96 -0.91 10.45
N SER A 31 9.47 -1.76 11.36
CA SER A 31 10.86 -1.66 11.85
C SER A 31 11.90 -1.77 10.72
N GLY A 32 11.66 -2.65 9.74
CA GLY A 32 12.50 -2.78 8.55
C GLY A 32 12.37 -1.63 7.54
N TRP A 33 11.47 -0.67 7.78
CA TRP A 33 11.18 0.47 6.90
C TRP A 33 11.58 1.81 7.54
N VAL A 34 11.19 2.05 8.80
CA VAL A 34 11.48 3.32 9.52
C VAL A 34 12.43 3.12 10.71
N GLY A 35 13.01 1.93 10.86
CA GLY A 35 13.95 1.63 11.94
C GLY A 35 13.33 1.77 13.32
N LYS A 36 14.13 2.26 14.27
CA LYS A 36 13.72 2.49 15.68
C LYS A 36 12.54 3.45 15.83
N ASP A 37 12.27 4.30 14.83
CA ASP A 37 11.16 5.24 14.89
C ASP A 37 9.80 4.54 14.88
N ALA A 38 9.74 3.28 14.41
CA ALA A 38 8.52 2.45 14.46
C ALA A 38 8.02 2.24 15.91
N GLU A 39 8.88 2.42 16.92
CA GLU A 39 8.50 2.28 18.32
C GLU A 39 7.88 3.55 18.92
N ARG A 40 8.09 4.71 18.28
CA ARG A 40 7.64 6.02 18.76
C ARG A 40 6.11 6.13 18.67
N GLY A 41 5.47 6.60 19.75
CA GLY A 41 4.01 6.68 19.83
C GLY A 41 3.36 7.48 18.69
N ALA A 42 3.92 8.65 18.36
CA ALA A 42 3.42 9.48 17.25
C ALA A 42 3.51 8.77 15.89
N VAL A 43 4.61 8.06 15.63
CA VAL A 43 4.80 7.29 14.40
C VAL A 43 3.81 6.13 14.33
N LYS A 44 3.57 5.44 15.44
CA LYS A 44 2.57 4.36 15.52
C LYS A 44 1.15 4.84 15.17
N ILE A 45 0.77 6.07 15.55
CA ILE A 45 -0.54 6.63 15.18
C ILE A 45 -0.63 6.78 13.66
N VAL A 46 0.40 7.36 13.04
CA VAL A 46 0.47 7.53 11.58
C VAL A 46 0.46 6.18 10.86
N LEU A 47 1.25 5.20 11.32
CA LEU A 47 1.29 3.86 10.76
C LEU A 47 -0.05 3.13 10.86
N ARG A 48 -0.79 3.30 11.96
CA ARG A 48 -2.13 2.73 12.09
C ARG A 48 -3.13 3.39 11.15
N GLY A 49 -3.05 4.70 10.96
CA GLY A 49 -3.84 5.43 9.97
C GLY A 49 -3.55 4.96 8.54
N LEU A 50 -2.28 4.79 8.21
CA LEU A 50 -1.82 4.21 6.94
C LEU A 50 -2.38 2.79 6.74
N GLY A 51 -2.26 1.95 7.77
CA GLY A 51 -2.79 0.59 7.73
C GLY A 51 -4.32 0.55 7.55
N ALA A 52 -5.05 1.43 8.23
CA ALA A 52 -6.49 1.55 8.08
C ALA A 52 -6.90 1.98 6.66
N ARG A 53 -6.14 2.90 6.04
CA ARG A 53 -6.32 3.30 4.63
C ARG A 53 -6.19 2.08 3.70
N ASP A 54 -5.12 1.30 3.86
CA ASP A 54 -4.89 0.11 3.04
C ASP A 54 -5.96 -0.97 3.24
N VAL A 55 -6.43 -1.16 4.47
CA VAL A 55 -7.56 -2.05 4.77
C VAL A 55 -8.82 -1.59 4.06
N ALA A 56 -9.15 -0.30 4.11
CA ALA A 56 -10.35 0.25 3.47
C ALA A 56 -10.30 0.11 1.94
N LEU A 57 -9.18 0.48 1.31
CA LEU A 57 -8.97 0.32 -0.13
C LEU A 57 -9.09 -1.15 -0.57
N SER A 58 -8.47 -2.06 0.20
CA SER A 58 -8.48 -3.49 -0.11
C SER A 58 -9.86 -4.11 0.10
N ALA A 59 -10.57 -3.72 1.17
CA ALA A 59 -11.95 -4.16 1.39
C ALA A 59 -12.88 -3.69 0.27
N GLY A 60 -12.72 -2.44 -0.18
CA GLY A 60 -13.44 -1.90 -1.34
C GLY A 60 -13.19 -2.71 -2.62
N ALA A 61 -11.92 -2.99 -2.93
CA ALA A 61 -11.55 -3.82 -4.09
C ALA A 61 -12.13 -5.24 -3.98
N LEU A 62 -12.03 -5.89 -2.82
CA LEU A 62 -12.55 -7.24 -2.60
C LEU A 62 -14.08 -7.29 -2.68
N ALA A 63 -14.77 -6.27 -2.18
CA ALA A 63 -16.23 -6.14 -2.31
C ALA A 63 -16.65 -5.91 -3.78
N ALA A 64 -15.81 -5.23 -4.56
CA ALA A 64 -16.01 -4.98 -5.98
C ALA A 64 -15.56 -6.12 -6.89
N ARG A 65 -15.06 -7.26 -6.37
CA ARG A 65 -14.50 -8.36 -7.18
C ARG A 65 -15.42 -8.93 -8.26
N GLY A 66 -16.74 -8.67 -8.19
CA GLY A 66 -17.74 -9.08 -9.17
C GLY A 66 -18.00 -8.06 -10.28
N ASP A 67 -17.55 -6.81 -10.11
CA ASP A 67 -17.86 -5.63 -10.92
C ASP A 67 -16.55 -4.97 -11.34
N GLU A 68 -16.21 -5.09 -12.62
CA GLU A 68 -14.89 -4.71 -13.14
C GLU A 68 -14.66 -3.19 -13.09
N ASP A 69 -15.69 -2.39 -13.34
CA ASP A 69 -15.60 -0.94 -13.25
C ASP A 69 -15.36 -0.50 -11.81
N ARG A 70 -16.11 -1.03 -10.85
CA ARG A 70 -15.90 -0.71 -9.42
C ARG A 70 -14.55 -1.21 -8.93
N LEU A 71 -14.11 -2.39 -9.38
CA LEU A 71 -12.80 -2.93 -9.04
C LEU A 71 -11.68 -2.02 -9.57
N ALA A 72 -11.79 -1.59 -10.82
CA ALA A 72 -10.85 -0.68 -11.46
C ALA A 72 -10.72 0.64 -10.68
N HIS A 73 -11.81 1.21 -10.18
CA HIS A 73 -11.79 2.44 -9.37
C HIS A 73 -11.03 2.26 -8.04
N TRP A 74 -11.24 1.14 -7.33
CA TRP A 74 -10.51 0.88 -6.08
C TRP A 74 -9.02 0.63 -6.31
N ILE A 75 -8.66 -0.07 -7.38
CA ILE A 75 -7.25 -0.26 -7.76
C ILE A 75 -6.61 1.08 -8.14
N ALA A 76 -7.29 1.92 -8.93
CA ALA A 76 -6.80 3.26 -9.26
C ALA A 76 -6.59 4.14 -8.01
N ALA A 77 -7.52 4.09 -7.04
CA ALA A 77 -7.37 4.80 -5.78
C ALA A 77 -6.15 4.31 -4.97
N ALA A 78 -5.91 3.00 -4.94
CA ALA A 78 -4.74 2.43 -4.29
C ALA A 78 -3.42 2.87 -4.96
N ILE A 79 -3.37 2.85 -6.30
CA ILE A 79 -2.22 3.37 -7.07
C ILE A 79 -1.96 4.84 -6.71
N GLY A 80 -3.02 5.67 -6.66
CA GLY A 80 -2.89 7.07 -6.29
C GLY A 80 -2.30 7.29 -4.90
N CYS A 81 -2.72 6.46 -3.92
CA CYS A 81 -2.16 6.50 -2.56
C CYS A 81 -0.69 6.10 -2.54
N ASP A 82 -0.32 5.03 -3.23
CA ASP A 82 1.06 4.55 -3.28
C ASP A 82 1.99 5.58 -3.95
N LEU A 83 1.55 6.18 -5.07
CA LEU A 83 2.29 7.25 -5.74
C LEU A 83 2.42 8.50 -4.86
N SER A 84 1.37 8.85 -4.12
CA SER A 84 1.44 9.95 -3.15
C SER A 84 2.52 9.69 -2.11
N ASP A 85 2.60 8.48 -1.55
CA ASP A 85 3.60 8.13 -0.54
C ASP A 85 5.02 8.21 -1.14
N VAL A 86 5.22 7.75 -2.37
CA VAL A 86 6.51 7.85 -3.10
C VAL A 86 6.89 9.30 -3.34
N VAL A 87 5.98 10.12 -3.88
CA VAL A 87 6.25 11.54 -4.18
C VAL A 87 6.55 12.31 -2.90
N SER A 88 5.75 12.14 -1.84
CA SER A 88 6.00 12.78 -0.54
C SER A 88 7.35 12.37 0.05
N THR A 89 7.74 11.11 -0.11
CA THR A 89 9.02 10.60 0.36
C THR A 89 10.20 11.18 -0.43
N LEU A 90 10.09 11.27 -1.76
CA LEU A 90 11.15 11.82 -2.61
C LEU A 90 11.30 13.33 -2.46
N ALA A 91 10.20 14.04 -2.17
CA ALA A 91 10.20 15.47 -1.89
C ALA A 91 10.81 15.84 -0.52
N ALA A 92 10.99 14.87 0.38
CA ALA A 92 11.60 15.12 1.68
C ALA A 92 13.11 15.46 1.52
N PRO A 93 13.67 16.33 2.39
CA PRO A 93 15.11 16.60 2.39
C PRO A 93 15.96 15.32 2.55
N PRO A 94 17.15 15.22 1.91
CA PRO A 94 17.98 14.00 1.89
C PRO A 94 18.16 13.33 3.26
N ASP A 95 18.47 14.11 4.30
CA ASP A 95 18.84 13.61 5.63
C ASP A 95 17.69 13.70 6.66
N SER A 96 16.46 13.92 6.20
CA SER A 96 15.29 14.08 7.08
C SER A 96 14.56 12.78 7.42
N LEU A 97 14.88 11.68 6.72
CA LEU A 97 14.14 10.42 6.82
C LEU A 97 14.95 9.37 7.60
N PRO A 98 14.33 8.63 8.53
CA PRO A 98 15.02 7.64 9.33
C PRO A 98 15.30 6.34 8.57
N GLY A 99 16.41 5.69 8.90
CA GLY A 99 16.73 4.34 8.41
C GLY A 99 16.75 4.25 6.88
N ASN A 100 16.03 3.26 6.34
CA ASN A 100 15.84 3.05 4.90
C ASN A 100 14.50 3.60 4.39
N ALA A 101 13.82 4.49 5.13
CA ALA A 101 12.45 4.92 4.82
C ALA A 101 12.29 5.42 3.39
N ARG A 102 13.28 6.17 2.88
CA ARG A 102 13.28 6.67 1.50
C ARG A 102 13.14 5.54 0.48
N TRP A 103 14.11 4.63 0.48
CA TRP A 103 14.18 3.57 -0.52
C TRP A 103 13.18 2.44 -0.25
N GLY A 104 12.85 2.21 1.03
CA GLY A 104 11.77 1.30 1.42
C GLY A 104 10.42 1.74 0.88
N THR A 105 10.07 3.03 0.99
CA THR A 105 8.83 3.56 0.40
C THR A 105 8.86 3.52 -1.12
N VAL A 106 9.98 3.92 -1.76
CA VAL A 106 10.10 3.86 -3.23
C VAL A 106 9.93 2.44 -3.74
N ALA A 107 10.56 1.45 -3.10
CA ALA A 107 10.46 0.06 -3.50
C ALA A 107 9.05 -0.50 -3.27
N LEU A 108 8.48 -0.31 -2.06
CA LEU A 108 7.20 -0.89 -1.71
C LEU A 108 6.03 -0.16 -2.38
N GLY A 109 5.96 1.17 -2.25
CA GLY A 109 4.94 2.01 -2.86
C GLY A 109 5.06 2.03 -4.39
N GLY A 110 6.26 2.25 -4.92
CA GLY A 110 6.48 2.25 -6.37
C GLY A 110 6.21 0.88 -7.00
N GLY A 111 6.65 -0.20 -6.35
CA GLY A 111 6.36 -1.56 -6.79
C GLY A 111 4.88 -1.90 -6.75
N ALA A 112 4.17 -1.52 -5.68
CA ALA A 112 2.72 -1.73 -5.56
C ALA A 112 1.93 -0.89 -6.57
N ALA A 113 2.31 0.35 -6.82
CA ALA A 113 1.72 1.21 -7.84
C ALA A 113 1.89 0.60 -9.24
N LEU A 114 3.10 0.12 -9.58
CA LEU A 114 3.36 -0.55 -10.85
C LEU A 114 2.54 -1.84 -10.99
N ALA A 115 2.52 -2.69 -9.96
CA ALA A 115 1.73 -3.91 -9.95
C ALA A 115 0.23 -3.61 -10.14
N GLY A 116 -0.30 -2.61 -9.43
CA GLY A 116 -1.67 -2.14 -9.57
C GLY A 116 -1.98 -1.64 -10.98
N ALA A 117 -1.08 -0.86 -11.59
CA ALA A 117 -1.25 -0.34 -12.94
C ALA A 117 -1.28 -1.46 -13.99
N LEU A 118 -0.42 -2.48 -13.85
CA LEU A 118 -0.42 -3.66 -14.70
C LEU A 118 -1.73 -4.45 -14.56
N LEU A 119 -2.20 -4.67 -13.33
CA LEU A 119 -3.48 -5.34 -13.08
C LEU A 119 -4.67 -4.55 -13.65
N LEU A 120 -4.66 -3.22 -13.49
CA LEU A 120 -5.68 -2.34 -14.03
C LEU A 120 -5.74 -2.39 -15.57
N ALA A 121 -4.59 -2.52 -16.24
CA ALA A 121 -4.52 -2.68 -17.68
C ALA A 121 -5.14 -4.00 -18.15
N GLU A 122 -5.01 -5.09 -17.37
CA GLU A 122 -5.62 -6.38 -17.68
C GLU A 122 -7.12 -6.44 -17.36
N ILE A 123 -7.63 -5.63 -16.42
CA ILE A 123 -9.08 -5.53 -16.13
C ILE A 123 -9.83 -4.81 -17.26
N LYS A 124 -9.18 -3.85 -17.93
CA LYS A 124 -9.80 -3.03 -18.99
C LYS A 124 -9.74 -3.65 -20.39
N ARG A 125 -9.18 -4.85 -20.52
CA ARG A 125 -9.09 -5.60 -21.78
C ARG A 125 -10.27 -6.55 -21.92
#